data_AF-A0A3P1XXE9-F1
#
_entry.id   AF-A0A3P1XXE9-F1
#
_cell.length_a   1.000
_cell.length_b   1.000
_cell.length_c   1.000
_cell.angle_alpha   90.00
_cell.angle_beta   90.00
_cell.angle_gamma   90.00
#
_symmetry.space_group_name_H-M   'P 1'
#
loop_
_entity.id
_entity.type
_entity.pdbx_description
1 polymer ?
#
loop_
_entity_poly.entity_id
_entity_poly.type
_entity_poly.pdbx_seq_one_letter_code
_entity_poly.pdbx_strand_id
1 'polypeptide(L)'
;MSERRYSPLATLFAATFLFRIGNAVAALALPWFVLSHTKSAAWAGATAASSVIATIIGAWVGGGLVDRFGRAPVALISGVVGGVAMASIPLLDAVGALSNTGLIACVVLGAAFDAPGMAAQDSELPKLGHVAGLSVERVSSLKAVIGNVAILGGPALGGAAIGLLGAAPTLGL
;
A
#
# COMPACT_ATOMS: atom_id res chain seq x y z
N MET A 1 2.54 2.60 -38.21
CA MET A 1 1.57 2.04 -37.26
C MET A 1 2.32 1.77 -35.96
N SER A 2 2.07 2.55 -34.91
CA SER A 2 2.70 2.34 -33.60
C SER A 2 2.30 0.96 -33.08
N GLU A 3 3.25 0.06 -32.84
CA GLU A 3 2.96 -1.25 -32.26
C GLU A 3 2.32 -1.05 -30.89
N ARG A 4 1.09 -1.55 -30.72
CA ARG A 4 0.41 -1.53 -29.43
C ARG A 4 1.23 -2.36 -28.43
N ARG A 5 1.77 -1.69 -27.42
CA ARG A 5 2.53 -2.34 -26.34
C ARG A 5 1.65 -2.41 -25.10
N TYR A 6 1.11 -3.60 -24.83
CA TYR A 6 0.33 -3.87 -23.62
C TYR A 6 1.19 -4.08 -22.38
N SER A 7 2.47 -4.43 -22.56
CA SER A 7 3.40 -4.75 -21.46
C SER A 7 3.47 -3.64 -20.38
N PRO A 8 3.66 -2.35 -20.70
CA PRO A 8 3.75 -1.31 -19.67
C PRO A 8 2.48 -1.15 -18.85
N LEU A 9 1.32 -1.28 -19.50
CA LEU A 9 0.02 -1.18 -18.85
C LEU A 9 -0.25 -2.39 -17.94
N ALA A 10 0.12 -3.60 -18.40
CA ALA A 10 0.04 -4.81 -17.59
C ALA A 10 0.94 -4.73 -16.35
N THR A 11 2.16 -4.21 -16.48
CA THR A 11 3.07 -3.99 -15.35
C THR A 11 2.49 -3.00 -14.35
N LEU A 12 1.91 -1.88 -14.81
CA LEU A 12 1.25 -0.93 -13.92
C LEU A 12 0.08 -1.59 -13.17
N PHE A 13 -0.77 -2.36 -13.86
CA PHE A 13 -1.88 -3.05 -13.21
C PHE A 13 -1.44 -4.11 -12.20
N ALA A 14 -0.38 -4.87 -12.49
CA ALA A 14 0.20 -5.81 -11.54
C ALA A 14 0.74 -5.08 -10.30
N ALA A 15 1.46 -3.96 -10.49
CA ALA A 15 1.96 -3.14 -9.40
C ALA A 15 0.81 -2.54 -8.57
N THR A 16 -0.23 -2.02 -9.21
CA THR A 16 -1.43 -1.51 -8.52
C THR A 16 -2.14 -2.62 -7.75
N PHE A 17 -2.29 -3.82 -8.34
CA PHE A 17 -2.91 -4.94 -7.65
C PHE A 17 -2.13 -5.35 -6.39
N LEU A 18 -0.81 -5.56 -6.52
CA LEU A 18 0.07 -5.92 -5.41
C LEU A 18 0.03 -4.87 -4.30
N PHE A 19 0.14 -3.60 -4.67
CA PHE A 19 0.06 -2.49 -3.73
C PHE A 19 -1.28 -2.46 -2.98
N ARG A 20 -2.40 -2.64 -3.70
CA ARG A 20 -3.75 -2.60 -3.11
C ARG A 20 -4.04 -3.81 -2.25
N ILE A 21 -3.58 -5.00 -2.63
CA ILE A 21 -3.83 -6.22 -1.87
C ILE A 21 -2.98 -6.28 -0.61
N GLY A 22 -1.72 -5.81 -0.66
CA GLY A 22 -0.87 -5.64 0.52
C GLY A 22 -1.49 -4.70 1.53
N ASN A 23 -1.96 -3.52 1.08
CA ASN A 23 -2.65 -2.58 1.97
C ASN A 23 -3.96 -3.15 2.54
N ALA A 24 -4.71 -3.95 1.76
CA ALA A 24 -5.92 -4.60 2.25
C ALA A 24 -5.63 -5.70 3.29
N VAL A 25 -4.55 -6.46 3.12
CA VAL A 25 -4.06 -7.43 4.11
C VAL A 25 -3.58 -6.72 5.39
N ALA A 26 -2.77 -5.66 5.24
CA ALA A 26 -2.26 -4.85 6.34
C ALA A 26 -3.39 -4.18 7.15
N ALA A 27 -4.46 -3.73 6.48
CA ALA A 27 -5.63 -3.15 7.14
C ALA A 27 -6.29 -4.12 8.14
N LEU A 28 -6.18 -5.43 7.92
CA LEU A 28 -6.64 -6.45 8.86
C LEU A 28 -5.56 -6.85 9.87
N ALA A 29 -4.32 -7.04 9.40
CA ALA A 29 -3.22 -7.53 10.22
C ALA A 29 -2.72 -6.50 11.25
N LEU A 30 -2.64 -5.21 10.89
CA LEU A 30 -2.10 -4.16 11.76
C LEU A 30 -2.91 -3.99 13.05
N PRO A 31 -4.24 -3.79 13.03
CA PRO A 31 -5.01 -3.64 14.27
C PRO A 31 -4.93 -4.88 15.15
N TRP A 32 -4.96 -6.08 14.55
CA TRP A 32 -4.83 -7.34 15.26
C TRP A 32 -3.45 -7.51 15.90
N PHE A 33 -2.39 -7.19 15.16
CA PHE A 33 -1.02 -7.23 15.67
C PHE A 33 -0.82 -6.25 16.82
N VAL A 34 -1.23 -4.98 16.66
CA VAL A 34 -1.10 -3.97 17.72
C VAL A 34 -1.86 -4.40 18.97
N LEU A 35 -3.10 -4.89 18.83
CA LEU A 35 -3.89 -5.33 19.97
C LEU A 35 -3.27 -6.55 20.67
N SER A 36 -2.79 -7.53 19.90
CA SER A 36 -2.18 -8.74 20.45
C SER A 36 -0.84 -8.49 21.12
N HIS A 37 -0.02 -7.59 20.57
CA HIS A 37 1.30 -7.20 21.07
C HIS A 37 1.20 -6.25 22.27
N THR A 38 0.42 -5.17 22.18
CA THR A 38 0.34 -4.14 23.24
C THR A 38 -0.67 -4.46 24.34
N LYS A 39 -1.60 -5.39 24.09
CA LYS A 39 -2.76 -5.68 24.96
C LYS A 39 -3.59 -4.44 25.31
N SER A 40 -3.54 -3.39 24.48
CA SER A 40 -4.17 -2.10 24.76
C SER A 40 -4.94 -1.55 23.56
N ALA A 41 -6.24 -1.35 23.76
CA ALA A 41 -7.10 -0.70 22.76
C ALA A 41 -6.70 0.76 22.52
N ALA A 42 -6.12 1.45 23.51
CA ALA A 42 -5.65 2.83 23.36
C ALA A 42 -4.48 2.91 22.37
N TRP A 43 -3.54 1.97 22.41
CA TRP A 43 -2.43 1.90 21.46
C TRP A 43 -2.89 1.53 20.05
N ALA A 44 -3.85 0.63 19.91
CA ALA A 44 -4.48 0.32 18.63
C ALA A 44 -5.15 1.56 18.01
N GLY A 45 -5.94 2.29 18.82
CA GLY A 45 -6.57 3.53 18.40
C GLY A 45 -5.57 4.63 18.02
N ALA A 46 -4.53 4.82 18.83
CA ALA A 46 -3.47 5.79 18.54
C ALA A 46 -2.73 5.46 17.23
N THR A 47 -2.37 4.19 17.02
CA THR A 47 -1.71 3.72 15.79
C THR A 47 -2.59 3.99 14.56
N ALA A 48 -3.88 3.64 14.63
CA ALA A 48 -4.83 3.90 13.56
C ALA A 48 -4.99 5.39 13.27
N ALA A 49 -5.12 6.23 14.31
CA ALA A 49 -5.21 7.68 14.16
C ALA A 49 -3.94 8.28 13.53
N SER A 50 -2.76 7.88 14.00
CA SER A 50 -1.47 8.30 13.43
C SER A 50 -1.34 7.89 11.96
N SER A 51 -1.78 6.68 11.60
CA SER A 51 -1.81 6.22 10.19
C SER A 51 -2.68 7.13 9.32
N VAL A 52 -3.90 7.45 9.76
CA VAL A 52 -4.81 8.32 9.00
C VAL A 52 -4.23 9.72 8.83
N ILE A 53 -3.68 10.30 9.90
CA ILE A 53 -3.00 11.61 9.85
C ILE A 53 -1.85 11.58 8.85
N ALA A 54 -1.02 10.54 8.90
CA ALA A 54 0.09 10.36 7.98
C ALA A 54 -0.37 10.28 6.52
N THR A 55 -1.42 9.50 6.24
CA THR A 55 -2.01 9.41 4.89
C THR A 55 -2.56 10.74 4.40
N ILE A 56 -3.21 11.54 5.27
CA ILE A 56 -3.71 12.87 4.91
C ILE A 56 -2.55 13.80 4.54
N ILE A 57 -1.50 13.84 5.38
CA ILE A 57 -0.29 14.63 5.11
C ILE A 57 0.36 14.17 3.81
N GLY A 58 0.48 12.85 3.62
CA GLY A 58 0.97 12.22 2.41
C GLY A 58 0.18 12.63 1.17
N ALA A 59 -1.16 12.64 1.25
CA ALA A 59 -2.02 13.07 0.15
C ALA A 59 -1.80 14.55 -0.20
N TRP A 60 -1.64 15.39 0.81
CA TRP A 60 -1.43 16.83 0.63
C TRP A 60 -0.08 17.14 -0.02
N VAL A 61 0.99 16.47 0.41
CA VAL A 61 2.34 16.63 -0.14
C VAL A 61 2.51 15.87 -1.46
N GLY A 62 1.78 14.78 -1.64
CA GLY A 62 1.94 13.83 -2.74
C GLY A 62 1.76 14.44 -4.12
N GLY A 63 0.84 15.38 -4.29
CA GLY A 63 0.65 16.10 -5.57
C GLY A 63 1.92 16.84 -6.00
N GLY A 64 2.47 17.67 -5.12
CA GLY A 64 3.73 18.39 -5.39
C GLY A 64 4.94 17.46 -5.55
N LEU A 65 4.94 16.31 -4.87
CA LEU A 65 6.00 15.31 -4.99
C LEU A 65 5.98 14.65 -6.39
N VAL A 66 4.79 14.28 -6.88
CA VAL A 66 4.58 13.72 -8.22
C VAL A 66 4.93 14.74 -9.30
N ASP A 67 4.53 15.99 -9.11
CA ASP A 67 4.81 17.06 -10.06
C ASP A 67 6.31 17.36 -10.16
N ARG A 68 7.05 17.27 -9.05
CA ARG A 68 8.48 17.58 -8.99
C ARG A 68 9.41 16.44 -9.41
N PHE A 69 9.14 15.22 -8.94
CA PHE A 69 10.04 14.06 -9.12
C PHE A 69 9.59 13.11 -10.22
N GLY A 70 8.40 13.34 -10.78
CA GLY A 70 7.81 12.48 -11.79
C GLY A 70 7.11 11.26 -11.20
N ARG A 71 6.26 10.67 -12.02
CA ARG A 71 5.27 9.68 -11.60
C ARG A 71 5.88 8.31 -11.30
N ALA A 72 6.75 7.81 -12.18
CA ALA A 72 7.36 6.49 -12.00
C ALA A 72 8.30 6.40 -10.77
N PRO A 73 9.19 7.37 -10.49
CA PRO A 73 10.03 7.35 -9.29
C PRO A 73 9.21 7.43 -8.00
N VAL A 74 8.18 8.30 -7.95
CA VAL A 74 7.34 8.43 -6.76
C VAL A 74 6.56 7.15 -6.48
N ALA A 75 5.97 6.51 -7.51
CA ALA A 75 5.28 5.23 -7.35
C ALA A 75 6.23 4.13 -6.81
N LEU A 76 7.46 4.06 -7.33
CA LEU A 76 8.45 3.09 -6.88
C LEU A 76 8.90 3.35 -5.43
N ILE A 77 9.24 4.60 -5.11
CA ILE A 77 9.66 4.99 -3.76
C ILE A 77 8.56 4.69 -2.76
N SER A 78 7.30 5.02 -3.09
CA SER A 78 6.17 4.71 -2.21
C SER A 78 6.01 3.22 -1.95
N GLY A 79 6.10 2.40 -2.99
CA GLY A 79 6.02 0.95 -2.84
C GLY A 79 7.17 0.36 -2.01
N VAL A 80 8.40 0.83 -2.25
CA VAL A 80 9.58 0.37 -1.50
C VAL A 80 9.54 0.82 -0.04
N VAL A 81 9.27 2.10 0.22
CA VAL A 81 9.19 2.62 1.58
C VAL A 81 8.06 1.97 2.36
N GLY A 82 6.88 1.83 1.75
CA GLY A 82 5.74 1.15 2.35
C GLY A 82 6.04 -0.31 2.68
N GLY A 83 6.54 -1.07 1.69
CA GLY A 83 6.89 -2.48 1.88
C GLY A 83 7.99 -2.69 2.92
N VAL A 84 9.06 -1.89 2.88
CA VAL A 84 10.15 -1.96 3.87
C VAL A 84 9.64 -1.58 5.27
N ALA A 85 8.80 -0.56 5.39
CA ALA A 85 8.24 -0.17 6.68
C ALA A 85 7.38 -1.27 7.28
N MET A 86 6.53 -1.93 6.47
CA MET A 86 5.68 -3.03 6.93
C MET A 86 6.49 -4.30 7.23
N ALA A 87 7.46 -4.66 6.40
CA ALA A 87 8.36 -5.79 6.65
C ALA A 87 9.29 -5.60 7.86
N SER A 88 9.60 -4.35 8.21
CA SER A 88 10.41 -4.04 9.40
C SER A 88 9.68 -4.41 10.69
N ILE A 89 8.34 -4.37 10.72
CA ILE A 89 7.55 -4.69 11.92
C ILE A 89 7.80 -6.13 12.41
N PRO A 90 7.56 -7.19 11.61
CA PRO A 90 7.86 -8.55 12.04
C PRO A 90 9.34 -8.80 12.32
N LEU A 91 10.24 -8.16 11.55
CA LEU A 91 11.67 -8.32 11.77
C LEU A 91 12.11 -7.79 13.13
N LEU A 92 11.62 -6.60 13.52
CA LEU A 92 11.89 -5.99 14.82
C LEU A 92 11.21 -6.75 15.96
N ASP A 93 10.00 -7.28 15.73
CA ASP A 93 9.27 -8.09 16.71
C ASP A 93 10.02 -9.41 17.00
N ALA A 94 10.52 -10.08 15.96
CA ALA A 94 11.25 -11.34 16.08
C ALA A 94 12.55 -11.23 16.91
N VAL A 95 13.21 -10.08 16.89
CA VAL A 95 14.42 -9.82 17.69
C VAL A 95 14.13 -9.16 19.04
N GLY A 96 12.85 -8.95 19.39
CA GLY A 96 12.43 -8.31 20.64
C GLY A 96 12.80 -6.83 20.74
N ALA A 97 13.13 -6.17 19.61
CA ALA A 97 13.51 -4.76 19.56
C ALA A 97 12.34 -3.83 19.21
N LEU A 98 11.16 -4.39 18.92
CA LEU A 98 9.99 -3.60 18.57
C LEU A 98 9.40 -2.91 19.81
N SER A 99 9.53 -1.59 19.85
CA SER A 99 8.84 -0.74 20.82
C SER A 99 7.52 -0.23 20.25
N ASN A 100 6.57 0.16 21.12
CA ASN A 100 5.31 0.76 20.69
C ASN A 100 5.51 2.00 19.81
N THR A 101 6.52 2.83 20.14
CA THR A 101 6.88 4.00 19.34
C THR A 101 7.49 3.60 17.99
N GLY A 102 8.33 2.57 17.95
CA GLY A 102 8.89 2.01 16.72
C GLY A 102 7.82 1.46 15.80
N LEU A 103 6.81 0.78 16.36
CA LEU A 103 5.63 0.30 15.62
C LEU A 103 4.90 1.46 14.96
N ILE A 104 4.55 2.50 15.73
CA ILE A 104 3.84 3.68 15.18
C ILE A 104 4.70 4.34 14.09
N ALA A 105 6.02 4.45 14.30
CA ALA A 105 6.91 5.03 13.30
C ALA A 105 6.89 4.25 11.98
N CYS A 106 6.96 2.91 12.03
CA CYS A 106 6.83 2.06 10.83
C CYS A 106 5.48 2.25 10.14
N VAL A 107 4.38 2.25 10.91
CA VAL A 107 3.03 2.43 10.36
C VAL A 107 2.88 3.80 9.71
N VAL A 108 3.32 4.87 10.38
CA VAL A 108 3.28 6.24 9.87
C VAL A 108 4.12 6.38 8.60
N LEU A 109 5.32 5.77 8.57
CA LEU A 109 6.16 5.79 7.38
C LEU A 109 5.50 5.08 6.20
N GLY A 110 4.86 3.92 6.40
CA GLY A 110 4.12 3.27 5.33
C GLY A 110 2.93 4.12 4.85
N ALA A 111 2.09 4.54 5.80
CA ALA A 111 0.86 5.27 5.53
C ALA A 111 1.07 6.64 4.86
N ALA A 112 2.18 7.33 5.15
CA ALA A 112 2.52 8.62 4.55
C ALA A 112 2.81 8.52 3.05
N PHE A 113 3.32 7.38 2.59
CA PHE A 113 3.68 7.17 1.19
C PHE A 113 2.59 6.51 0.36
N ASP A 114 1.50 6.05 0.99
CA ASP A 114 0.40 5.41 0.29
C ASP A 114 -0.29 6.34 -0.71
N ALA A 115 -0.68 7.52 -0.25
CA ALA A 115 -1.41 8.48 -1.07
C ALA A 115 -0.57 9.03 -2.25
N PRO A 116 0.70 9.44 -2.07
CA PRO A 116 1.59 9.79 -3.19
C PRO A 116 1.74 8.65 -4.20
N GLY A 117 1.88 7.40 -3.72
CA GLY A 117 2.05 6.23 -4.56
C GLY A 117 0.83 5.97 -5.44
N MET A 118 -0.37 6.05 -4.85
CA MET A 118 -1.63 5.95 -5.60
C MET A 118 -1.79 7.09 -6.59
N ALA A 119 -1.53 8.34 -6.20
CA ALA A 119 -1.62 9.50 -7.10
C ALA A 119 -0.68 9.36 -8.30
N ALA A 120 0.54 8.88 -8.06
CA ALA A 120 1.53 8.61 -9.10
C ALA A 120 1.03 7.55 -10.10
N GLN A 121 0.51 6.41 -9.61
CA GLN A 121 -0.08 5.38 -10.46
C GLN A 121 -1.27 5.92 -11.29
N ASP A 122 -2.14 6.70 -10.65
CA ASP A 122 -3.36 7.23 -11.26
C ASP A 122 -3.06 8.18 -12.41
N SER A 123 -2.01 8.98 -12.25
CA SER A 123 -1.58 9.92 -13.28
C SER A 123 -0.95 9.25 -14.52
N GLU A 124 -0.40 8.03 -14.40
CA GLU A 124 0.18 7.28 -15.53
C GLU A 124 -0.87 6.52 -16.35
N LEU A 125 -2.05 6.22 -15.79
CA LEU A 125 -3.08 5.43 -16.44
C LEU A 125 -3.51 5.96 -17.82
N PRO A 126 -3.80 7.28 -18.00
CA PRO A 126 -4.24 7.78 -19.31
C PRO A 126 -3.15 7.63 -20.38
N LYS A 127 -1.89 7.89 -19.98
CA LYS A 127 -0.72 7.81 -20.86
C LYS A 127 -0.47 6.37 -21.32
N LEU A 128 -0.45 5.42 -20.38
CA LEU A 128 -0.25 3.99 -20.71
C LEU A 128 -1.47 3.40 -21.44
N GLY A 129 -2.67 3.87 -21.15
CA GLY A 129 -3.88 3.55 -21.90
C GLY A 129 -3.78 3.91 -23.37
N HIS A 130 -3.28 5.12 -23.66
CA HIS A 130 -3.07 5.57 -25.04
C HIS A 130 -2.02 4.71 -25.78
N VAL A 131 -0.92 4.34 -25.10
CA VAL A 131 0.11 3.42 -25.65
C VAL A 131 -0.46 2.03 -25.95
N ALA A 132 -1.39 1.54 -25.12
CA ALA A 132 -2.08 0.27 -25.31
C ALA A 132 -3.25 0.34 -26.32
N GLY A 133 -3.60 1.54 -26.81
CA GLY A 133 -4.74 1.75 -27.70
C GLY A 133 -6.10 1.54 -27.02
N LEU A 134 -6.19 1.80 -25.71
CA LEU A 134 -7.42 1.71 -24.90
C LEU A 134 -7.95 3.10 -24.56
N SER A 135 -9.28 3.24 -24.41
CA SER A 135 -9.87 4.48 -23.90
C SER A 135 -9.58 4.65 -22.41
N VAL A 136 -9.55 5.90 -21.95
CA VAL A 136 -9.37 6.23 -20.52
C VAL A 136 -10.43 5.55 -19.66
N GLU A 137 -11.67 5.46 -20.15
CA GLU A 137 -12.77 4.77 -19.46
C GLU A 137 -12.44 3.29 -19.21
N ARG A 138 -11.97 2.55 -20.24
CA ARG A 138 -11.63 1.12 -20.09
C ARG A 138 -10.50 0.90 -19.09
N VAL A 139 -9.48 1.74 -19.12
CA VAL A 139 -8.33 1.65 -18.20
C VAL A 139 -8.76 1.95 -16.76
N SER A 140 -9.57 3.00 -16.58
CA SER A 140 -10.14 3.35 -15.26
C SER A 140 -11.07 2.26 -14.73
N SER A 141 -11.93 1.67 -15.58
CA SER A 141 -12.77 0.53 -15.21
C SER A 141 -11.94 -0.67 -14.78
N LEU A 142 -10.88 -1.01 -15.52
CA LEU A 142 -10.02 -2.14 -15.18
C LEU A 142 -9.28 -1.91 -13.85
N LYS A 143 -8.78 -0.70 -13.60
CA LYS A 143 -8.23 -0.34 -12.29
C LYS A 143 -9.27 -0.46 -11.17
N ALA A 144 -10.50 -0.01 -11.40
CA ALA A 144 -11.56 -0.12 -10.40
C ALA A 144 -11.85 -1.59 -10.06
N VAL A 145 -11.91 -2.47 -11.07
CA VAL A 145 -12.04 -3.92 -10.87
C VAL A 145 -10.88 -4.47 -10.04
N ILE A 146 -9.64 -4.15 -10.40
CA ILE A 146 -8.43 -4.55 -9.64
C ILE A 146 -8.52 -4.11 -8.18
N GLY A 147 -8.91 -2.86 -7.95
CA GLY A 147 -9.10 -2.31 -6.61
C GLY A 147 -10.17 -3.05 -5.81
N ASN A 148 -11.31 -3.38 -6.43
CA ASN A 148 -12.39 -4.11 -5.78
C ASN A 148 -11.98 -5.56 -5.46
N VAL A 149 -11.28 -6.23 -6.38
CA VAL A 149 -10.74 -7.58 -6.12
C VAL A 149 -9.77 -7.55 -4.95
N ALA A 150 -8.90 -6.54 -4.86
CA ALA A 150 -7.98 -6.39 -3.73
C ALA A 150 -8.72 -6.12 -2.40
N ILE A 151 -9.74 -5.26 -2.40
CA ILE A 151 -10.54 -4.95 -1.19
C ILE A 151 -11.34 -6.14 -0.70
N LEU A 152 -11.87 -6.97 -1.62
CA LEU A 152 -12.66 -8.15 -1.27
C LEU A 152 -11.77 -9.36 -0.93
N GLY A 153 -10.70 -9.57 -1.68
CA GLY A 153 -9.78 -10.69 -1.51
C GLY A 153 -8.75 -10.48 -0.40
N GLY A 154 -8.33 -9.24 -0.16
CA GLY A 154 -7.32 -8.87 0.83
C GLY A 154 -7.66 -9.31 2.26
N PRO A 155 -8.88 -9.05 2.78
CA PRO A 155 -9.27 -9.52 4.11
C PRO A 155 -9.30 -11.05 4.23
N ALA A 156 -9.74 -11.76 3.18
CA ALA A 156 -9.74 -13.22 3.18
C ALA A 156 -8.31 -13.78 3.22
N LEU A 157 -7.41 -13.20 2.40
CA LEU A 157 -5.98 -13.55 2.41
C LEU A 157 -5.32 -13.19 3.75
N GLY A 158 -5.61 -12.01 4.29
CA GLY A 158 -5.10 -11.56 5.58
C GLY A 158 -5.56 -12.45 6.72
N GLY A 159 -6.85 -12.82 6.74
CA GLY A 159 -7.38 -13.73 7.76
C GLY A 159 -6.75 -15.13 7.67
N ALA A 160 -6.61 -15.68 6.47
CA ALA A 160 -5.92 -16.95 6.25
C ALA A 160 -4.44 -16.88 6.64
N ALA A 161 -3.74 -15.82 6.27
CA ALA A 161 -2.33 -15.61 6.61
C ALA A 161 -2.13 -15.45 8.12
N ILE A 162 -2.97 -14.67 8.81
CA ILE A 162 -2.93 -14.55 10.27
C ILE A 162 -3.17 -15.90 10.94
N GLY A 163 -4.13 -16.69 10.44
CA GLY A 163 -4.43 -18.01 11.00
C GLY A 163 -3.32 -19.04 10.81
N LEU A 164 -2.57 -18.96 9.71
CA LEU A 164 -1.50 -19.91 9.37
C LEU A 164 -0.12 -19.50 9.89
N LEU A 165 0.20 -18.20 9.82
CA LEU A 165 1.54 -17.64 10.07
C LEU A 165 1.59 -16.75 11.31
N GLY A 166 0.45 -16.29 11.82
CA GLY A 166 0.38 -15.25 12.83
C GLY A 166 0.38 -13.83 12.25
N ALA A 167 0.08 -12.85 13.09
CA ALA A 167 -0.15 -11.47 12.63
C ALA A 167 1.12 -10.71 12.28
N ALA A 168 2.23 -10.93 13.00
CA ALA A 168 3.50 -10.27 12.67
C ALA A 168 3.99 -10.68 11.28
N PRO A 169 4.14 -11.99 10.96
CA PRO A 169 4.65 -12.41 9.63
C PRO A 169 3.74 -11.98 8.49
N THR A 170 2.43 -11.86 8.74
CA THR A 170 1.47 -11.39 7.73
C THR A 170 1.74 -9.95 7.27
N LEU A 171 2.33 -9.10 8.12
CA LEU A 171 2.70 -7.73 7.74
C LEU A 171 3.89 -7.65 6.77
N GLY A 172 4.68 -8.73 6.65
CA GLY A 172 5.83 -8.79 5.76
C GLY A 172 5.58 -9.44 4.40
N LEU A 173 4.33 -9.85 4.11
CA LEU A 173 3.91 -10.46 2.84
C LEU A 173 3.63 -9.41 1.76
#